data_AF-A0A2E3F4B7-F1
#
_entry.id   AF-A0A2E3F4B7-F1
#
_cell.length_a   1.000
_cell.length_b   1.000
_cell.length_c   1.000
_cell.angle_alpha   90.00
_cell.angle_beta   90.00
_cell.angle_gamma   90.00
#
_symmetry.space_group_name_H-M   'P 1'
#
loop_
_entity.id
_entity.type
_entity.pdbx_description
1 polymer ?
#
loop_
_entity_poly.entity_id
_entity_poly.type
_entity_poly.pdbx_seq_one_letter_code
_entity_poly.pdbx_strand_id
1 'polypeptide(L)'
;MKKMLFVGLLLSTYIGFSQTENTSSLNVTESAPFEDESNTYEVIALKTTDDNQTGLVRQGKRDLAFEIFDENQNRVFSEIVEIDRREEYIDNVFAGDEMKIITVFEASKSERIVNCYRFNLKERTRTKQQLFVAEVDGKRPLFAGKAKRGTGAAISPSGNYFVISTDNIKRNLNSYYVRVFDATSLELVYRKSYQEHPERFFQPNDISIDDDATVFALGKLFKDGKAFKKKGEANYEFVLNKITEAKLEETLIGLENEHIQSLSISETDDKLFLLGFYSEMNISRLKGGCNFEVDKNSLEVVSKKVSPLPIEVFQDLYGEDRAENKKDQELRNFYIDHVLKDGKGNTYILAEEFYITSTYAGYGIVITTYHYDDIVILKYNAQGELAWGRSIFKRETFPSYNAFIKEDSLHVLLNTGKSLTEKNDGRTKASKGFFESTALYDFEYSPDGEVSYNKIQDNKKNTKYFPANGTYENNIFLMMSGGGKERQFMLLK
;
A
#
# COMPACT_ATOMS: atom_id res chain seq x y z
N MET A 1 -23.25 59.59 -43.64
CA MET A 1 -22.75 58.53 -44.53
C MET A 1 -21.73 57.71 -43.75
N LYS A 2 -22.01 56.41 -43.56
CA LYS A 2 -21.32 55.49 -42.63
C LYS A 2 -19.93 55.10 -43.17
N LYS A 3 -18.91 55.12 -42.30
CA LYS A 3 -17.61 54.46 -42.51
C LYS A 3 -17.70 53.04 -41.95
N MET A 4 -17.52 52.03 -42.80
CA MET A 4 -17.35 50.63 -42.40
C MET A 4 -15.88 50.38 -42.06
N LEU A 5 -15.62 49.89 -40.85
CA LEU A 5 -14.37 49.24 -40.47
C LEU A 5 -14.45 47.77 -40.89
N PHE A 6 -13.48 47.31 -41.67
CA PHE A 6 -13.24 45.89 -41.92
C PHE A 6 -12.29 45.37 -40.83
N VAL A 7 -12.78 44.43 -40.00
CA VAL A 7 -11.95 43.63 -39.10
C VAL A 7 -11.78 42.26 -39.77
N GLY A 8 -10.54 41.94 -40.15
CA GLY A 8 -10.18 40.62 -40.69
C GLY A 8 -10.12 39.58 -39.57
N LEU A 9 -10.92 38.53 -39.69
CA LEU A 9 -10.91 37.36 -38.80
C LEU A 9 -9.86 36.36 -39.33
N LEU A 10 -8.76 36.20 -38.62
CA LEU A 10 -7.80 35.11 -38.83
C LEU A 10 -8.37 33.85 -38.16
N LEU A 11 -8.89 32.91 -38.96
CA LEU A 11 -9.16 31.55 -38.49
C LEU A 11 -7.84 30.76 -38.45
N SER A 12 -7.27 30.62 -37.26
CA SER A 12 -6.27 29.57 -37.00
C SER A 12 -7.00 28.25 -36.76
N THR A 13 -6.91 27.33 -37.70
CA THR A 13 -7.36 25.95 -37.53
C THR A 13 -6.41 25.24 -36.57
N TYR A 14 -6.81 25.12 -35.31
CA TYR A 14 -6.22 24.13 -34.40
C TYR A 14 -6.76 22.76 -34.79
N ILE A 15 -5.91 21.92 -35.37
CA ILE A 15 -6.16 20.48 -35.45
C ILE A 15 -5.86 19.94 -34.05
N GLY A 16 -6.89 19.91 -33.20
CA GLY A 16 -6.83 19.15 -31.96
C GLY A 16 -6.94 17.67 -32.29
N PHE A 17 -5.93 16.88 -31.92
CA PHE A 17 -6.11 15.44 -31.78
C PHE A 17 -7.11 15.24 -30.64
N SER A 18 -8.35 14.90 -31.00
CA SER A 18 -9.35 14.44 -30.02
C SER A 18 -8.93 13.04 -29.61
N GLN A 19 -8.53 12.85 -28.35
CA GLN A 19 -8.50 11.51 -27.77
C GLN A 19 -9.94 10.99 -27.74
N THR A 20 -10.16 9.78 -28.25
CA THR A 20 -11.36 9.02 -27.96
C THR A 20 -11.27 8.60 -26.50
N GLU A 21 -12.11 9.20 -25.64
CA GLU A 21 -12.36 8.64 -24.32
C GLU A 21 -12.89 7.20 -24.53
N ASN A 22 -12.03 6.21 -24.36
CA ASN A 22 -12.45 4.82 -24.42
C ASN A 22 -13.24 4.54 -23.13
N THR A 23 -14.40 3.91 -23.28
CA THR A 23 -15.10 3.31 -22.15
C THR A 23 -14.18 2.28 -21.52
N SER A 24 -14.01 2.34 -20.19
CA SER A 24 -13.21 1.35 -19.44
C SER A 24 -13.56 -0.07 -19.88
N SER A 25 -12.54 -0.92 -19.98
CA SER A 25 -12.68 -2.37 -20.15
C SER A 25 -13.46 -3.00 -18.99
N LEU A 26 -13.53 -2.31 -17.85
CA LEU A 26 -14.27 -2.73 -16.67
C LEU A 26 -15.76 -2.39 -16.81
N ASN A 27 -16.60 -3.37 -16.49
CA ASN A 27 -18.04 -3.13 -16.39
C ASN A 27 -18.36 -2.49 -15.04
N VAL A 28 -18.88 -1.27 -15.07
CA VAL A 28 -19.18 -0.46 -13.89
C VAL A 28 -20.63 -0.71 -13.44
N THR A 29 -20.79 -1.13 -12.19
CA THR A 29 -22.10 -1.23 -11.53
C THR A 29 -22.06 -0.57 -10.16
N GLU A 30 -23.19 -0.04 -9.71
CA GLU A 30 -23.33 0.55 -8.37
C GLU A 30 -24.38 -0.24 -7.58
N SER A 31 -24.14 -0.43 -6.28
CA SER A 31 -25.12 -1.02 -5.37
C SER A 31 -26.26 -0.04 -5.09
N ALA A 32 -27.34 -0.54 -4.49
CA ALA A 32 -28.29 0.35 -3.82
C ALA A 32 -27.57 1.12 -2.70
N PRO A 33 -27.95 2.39 -2.44
CA PRO A 33 -27.40 3.14 -1.33
C PRO A 33 -27.89 2.59 0.02
N PHE A 34 -27.06 2.76 1.06
CA PHE A 34 -27.36 2.40 2.43
C PHE A 34 -27.02 3.54 3.39
N GLU A 35 -27.73 3.65 4.51
CA GLU A 35 -27.47 4.68 5.52
C GLU A 35 -26.44 4.19 6.55
N ASP A 36 -25.36 4.97 6.70
CA ASP A 36 -24.36 4.88 7.75
C ASP A 36 -24.87 5.59 9.01
N GLU A 37 -25.26 4.77 9.98
CA GLU A 37 -25.75 5.21 11.29
C GLU A 37 -24.62 5.42 12.31
N SER A 38 -23.39 5.07 11.94
CA SER A 38 -22.23 5.11 12.85
C SER A 38 -21.56 6.50 12.87
N ASN A 39 -20.71 6.74 13.88
CA ASN A 39 -19.83 7.92 13.89
C ASN A 39 -18.44 7.61 13.34
N THR A 40 -18.33 6.53 12.56
CA THR A 40 -17.08 6.09 11.95
C THR A 40 -16.70 6.95 10.76
N TYR A 41 -15.41 7.15 10.55
CA TYR A 41 -14.89 8.03 9.50
C TYR A 41 -13.80 7.37 8.65
N GLU A 42 -13.24 6.25 9.10
CA GLU A 42 -12.16 5.54 8.43
C GLU A 42 -12.58 4.12 8.09
N VAL A 43 -12.36 3.69 6.84
CA VAL A 43 -12.45 2.28 6.46
C VAL A 43 -11.14 1.63 6.88
N ILE A 44 -11.19 0.72 7.85
CA ILE A 44 -9.99 0.03 8.33
C ILE A 44 -9.83 -1.36 7.70
N ALA A 45 -10.94 -1.99 7.29
CA ALA A 45 -10.91 -3.27 6.58
C ALA A 45 -12.10 -3.38 5.62
N LEU A 46 -11.86 -3.94 4.44
CA LEU A 46 -12.86 -4.30 3.45
C LEU A 46 -12.39 -5.58 2.78
N LYS A 47 -13.21 -6.63 2.77
CA LYS A 47 -12.89 -7.92 2.14
C LYS A 47 -14.15 -8.51 1.52
N THR A 48 -14.00 -9.11 0.35
CA THR A 48 -15.05 -9.90 -0.29
C THR A 48 -14.64 -11.38 -0.25
N THR A 49 -15.56 -12.25 0.13
CA THR A 49 -15.37 -13.72 0.20
C THR A 49 -15.60 -14.37 -1.16
N ASP A 50 -15.24 -15.64 -1.31
CA ASP A 50 -15.44 -16.40 -2.56
C ASP A 50 -16.92 -16.50 -2.97
N ASP A 51 -17.85 -16.42 -2.02
CA ASP A 51 -19.30 -16.39 -2.28
C ASP A 51 -19.85 -14.96 -2.53
N ASN A 52 -18.96 -13.97 -2.73
CA ASN A 52 -19.26 -12.56 -2.98
C ASN A 52 -19.94 -11.81 -1.83
N GLN A 53 -19.87 -12.32 -0.59
CA GLN A 53 -20.24 -11.51 0.58
C GLN A 53 -19.13 -10.51 0.89
N THR A 54 -19.51 -9.29 1.25
CA THR A 54 -18.53 -8.24 1.57
C THR A 54 -18.61 -7.88 3.05
N GLY A 55 -17.49 -8.05 3.75
CA GLY A 55 -17.29 -7.55 5.10
C GLY A 55 -16.66 -6.16 5.08
N LEU A 56 -17.26 -5.21 5.81
CA LEU A 56 -16.76 -3.85 5.99
C LEU A 56 -16.57 -3.58 7.47
N VAL A 57 -15.37 -3.13 7.85
CA VAL A 57 -15.09 -2.62 9.19
C VAL A 57 -14.60 -1.19 9.10
N ARG A 58 -15.24 -0.32 9.88
CA ARG A 58 -14.90 1.10 9.96
C ARG A 58 -14.59 1.51 11.39
N GLN A 59 -13.64 2.42 11.54
CA GLN A 59 -13.28 3.01 12.82
C GLN A 59 -13.76 4.46 12.93
N GLY A 60 -14.35 4.76 14.08
CA GLY A 60 -14.55 6.09 14.59
C GLY A 60 -13.74 6.33 15.85
N LYS A 61 -14.02 7.45 16.53
CA LYS A 61 -13.23 7.85 17.70
C LYS A 61 -13.51 6.98 18.93
N ARG A 62 -14.70 6.38 19.00
CA ARG A 62 -15.20 5.61 20.15
C ARG A 62 -16.03 4.41 19.72
N ASP A 63 -16.03 4.09 18.44
CA ASP A 63 -16.86 3.04 17.88
C ASP A 63 -16.13 2.33 16.74
N LEU A 64 -16.44 1.04 16.62
CA LEU A 64 -16.18 0.24 15.43
C LEU A 64 -17.52 -0.17 14.84
N ALA A 65 -17.69 -0.02 13.54
CA ALA A 65 -18.85 -0.51 12.81
C ALA A 65 -18.45 -1.75 12.01
N PHE A 66 -19.16 -2.86 12.21
CA PHE A 66 -19.02 -4.13 11.50
C PHE A 66 -20.25 -4.35 10.64
N GLU A 67 -20.09 -4.45 9.33
CA GLU A 67 -21.19 -4.61 8.39
C GLU A 67 -20.91 -5.74 7.41
N ILE A 68 -21.97 -6.46 7.03
CA ILE A 68 -21.92 -7.52 6.02
C ILE A 68 -22.92 -7.17 4.93
N PHE A 69 -22.48 -7.31 3.69
CA PHE A 69 -23.28 -7.14 2.50
C PHE A 69 -23.35 -8.47 1.74
N ASP A 70 -24.53 -8.79 1.20
CA ASP A 70 -24.73 -9.98 0.36
C ASP A 70 -24.07 -9.83 -1.02
N GLU A 71 -24.22 -10.82 -1.89
CA GLU A 71 -23.66 -10.82 -3.24
C GLU A 71 -24.19 -9.67 -4.12
N ASN A 72 -25.37 -9.14 -3.81
CA ASN A 72 -25.99 -7.98 -4.47
C ASN A 72 -25.64 -6.66 -3.77
N GLN A 73 -24.75 -6.72 -2.78
CA GLN A 73 -24.31 -5.63 -1.93
C GLN A 73 -25.45 -4.97 -1.12
N ASN A 74 -26.49 -5.74 -0.78
CA ASN A 74 -27.48 -5.30 0.22
C ASN A 74 -26.94 -5.58 1.61
N ARG A 75 -27.10 -4.63 2.54
CA ARG A 75 -26.66 -4.80 3.93
C ARG A 75 -27.51 -5.86 4.63
N VAL A 76 -26.88 -6.96 5.04
CA VAL A 76 -27.53 -8.09 5.74
C VAL A 76 -27.14 -8.21 7.21
N PHE A 77 -26.12 -7.46 7.65
CA PHE A 77 -25.70 -7.34 9.04
C PHE A 77 -25.11 -5.96 9.30
N SER A 78 -25.37 -5.41 10.48
CA SER A 78 -24.73 -4.20 10.98
C SER A 78 -24.67 -4.24 12.50
N GLU A 79 -23.48 -4.03 13.04
CA GLU A 79 -23.26 -3.93 14.48
C GLU A 79 -22.26 -2.79 14.76
N ILE A 80 -22.62 -1.91 15.69
CA ILE A 80 -21.75 -0.84 16.17
C ILE A 80 -21.33 -1.19 17.60
N VAL A 81 -20.02 -1.20 17.85
CA VAL A 81 -19.43 -1.56 19.13
C VAL A 81 -18.67 -0.37 19.70
N GLU A 82 -18.94 0.00 20.94
CA GLU A 82 -18.19 1.05 21.63
C GLU A 82 -16.76 0.57 21.97
N ILE A 83 -15.78 1.44 21.73
CA ILE A 83 -14.37 1.25 22.10
C ILE A 83 -13.86 2.45 22.90
N ASP A 84 -12.88 2.22 23.79
CA ASP A 84 -12.18 3.34 24.45
C ASP A 84 -11.45 4.17 23.39
N ARG A 85 -11.40 5.48 23.55
CA ARG A 85 -10.64 6.40 22.68
C ARG A 85 -9.13 6.08 22.59
N ARG A 86 -8.62 5.23 23.49
CA ARG A 86 -7.24 4.73 23.54
C ARG A 86 -7.09 3.33 22.93
N GLU A 87 -8.17 2.77 22.41
CA GLU A 87 -8.14 1.56 21.60
C GLU A 87 -8.07 1.97 20.13
N GLU A 88 -7.01 1.56 19.45
CA GLU A 88 -6.72 1.93 18.06
C GLU A 88 -6.51 0.68 17.22
N TYR A 89 -7.03 0.71 15.99
CA TYR A 89 -6.65 -0.25 14.94
C TYR A 89 -5.15 -0.25 14.70
N ILE A 90 -4.62 -1.45 14.44
CA ILE A 90 -3.21 -1.69 14.12
C ILE A 90 -3.08 -2.31 12.74
N ASP A 91 -3.77 -3.42 12.52
CA ASP A 91 -3.68 -4.21 11.29
C ASP A 91 -4.86 -5.19 11.19
N ASN A 92 -5.03 -5.84 10.06
CA ASN A 92 -6.02 -6.91 9.87
C ASN A 92 -5.46 -8.08 9.06
N VAL A 93 -6.02 -9.26 9.28
CA VAL A 93 -5.80 -10.42 8.40
C VAL A 93 -7.12 -11.10 8.06
N PHE A 94 -7.16 -11.80 6.94
CA PHE A 94 -8.35 -12.46 6.40
C PHE A 94 -8.07 -13.93 6.09
N ALA A 95 -8.93 -14.83 6.56
CA ALA A 95 -8.91 -16.24 6.16
C ALA A 95 -10.33 -16.75 5.97
N GLY A 96 -10.62 -17.28 4.78
CA GLY A 96 -11.97 -17.72 4.40
C GLY A 96 -13.01 -16.64 4.67
N ASP A 97 -14.03 -16.98 5.46
CA ASP A 97 -15.15 -16.11 5.80
C ASP A 97 -14.91 -15.24 7.04
N GLU A 98 -13.70 -15.22 7.61
CA GLU A 98 -13.41 -14.51 8.86
C GLU A 98 -12.38 -13.39 8.69
N MET A 99 -12.79 -12.18 9.07
CA MET A 99 -11.90 -11.03 9.23
C MET A 99 -11.40 -10.97 10.66
N LYS A 100 -10.09 -10.77 10.85
CA LYS A 100 -9.47 -10.56 12.15
C LYS A 100 -8.93 -9.14 12.23
N ILE A 101 -9.56 -8.31 13.06
CA ILE A 101 -9.19 -6.92 13.25
C ILE A 101 -8.35 -6.80 14.52
N ILE A 102 -7.09 -6.39 14.37
CA ILE A 102 -6.13 -6.30 15.46
C ILE A 102 -6.12 -4.86 15.97
N THR A 103 -6.30 -4.71 17.27
CA THR A 103 -6.34 -3.42 17.96
C THR A 103 -5.43 -3.41 19.17
N VAL A 104 -4.99 -2.22 19.57
CA VAL A 104 -4.24 -1.99 20.80
C VAL A 104 -4.99 -1.02 21.68
N PHE A 105 -5.26 -1.42 22.91
CA PHE A 105 -5.76 -0.56 23.96
C PHE A 105 -4.62 -0.12 24.90
N GLU A 106 -4.43 1.19 25.04
CA GLU A 106 -3.51 1.77 26.03
C GLU A 106 -4.14 1.82 27.43
N ALA A 107 -4.15 0.68 28.13
CA ALA A 107 -4.77 0.53 29.45
C ALA A 107 -4.18 1.49 30.49
N SER A 108 -2.84 1.61 30.52
CA SER A 108 -2.11 2.51 31.41
C SER A 108 -0.94 3.18 30.67
N LYS A 109 -0.09 3.92 31.38
CA LYS A 109 1.14 4.47 30.76
C LYS A 109 1.96 3.34 30.16
N SER A 110 2.25 2.30 30.94
CA SER A 110 3.17 1.20 30.62
C SER A 110 2.51 -0.09 30.16
N GLU A 111 1.18 -0.17 30.05
CA GLU A 111 0.47 -1.40 29.68
C GLU A 111 -0.24 -1.23 28.33
N ARG A 112 -0.11 -2.23 27.46
CA ARG A 112 -0.79 -2.34 26.17
C ARG A 112 -1.51 -3.67 26.09
N ILE A 113 -2.80 -3.63 25.81
CA ILE A 113 -3.62 -4.82 25.62
C ILE A 113 -3.87 -4.97 24.14
N VAL A 114 -3.43 -6.08 23.54
CA VAL A 114 -3.67 -6.38 22.14
C VAL A 114 -4.91 -7.26 22.04
N ASN A 115 -5.92 -6.78 21.31
CA ASN A 115 -7.18 -7.48 21.09
C ASN A 115 -7.34 -7.88 19.63
N CYS A 116 -8.03 -8.99 19.40
CA CYS A 116 -8.52 -9.40 18.09
C CYS A 116 -10.04 -9.39 18.11
N TYR A 117 -10.63 -8.67 17.17
CA TYR A 117 -12.04 -8.82 16.84
C TYR A 117 -12.15 -9.85 15.70
N ARG A 118 -12.78 -10.99 15.97
CA ARG A 118 -13.15 -11.96 14.94
C ARG A 118 -14.49 -11.54 14.38
N PHE A 119 -14.57 -11.33 13.08
CA PHE A 119 -15.79 -10.99 12.39
C PHE A 119 -16.05 -12.04 11.31
N ASN A 120 -16.94 -12.96 11.61
CA ASN A 120 -17.31 -14.06 10.73
C ASN A 120 -18.49 -13.64 9.85
N LEU A 121 -18.24 -13.54 8.56
CA LEU A 121 -19.18 -13.01 7.56
C LEU A 121 -20.33 -14.01 7.31
N LYS A 122 -20.01 -15.30 7.33
CA LYS A 122 -20.99 -16.37 7.10
C LYS A 122 -21.93 -16.57 8.29
N GLU A 123 -21.38 -16.63 9.50
CA GLU A 123 -22.16 -16.79 10.73
C GLU A 123 -22.80 -15.48 11.19
N ARG A 124 -22.35 -14.34 10.65
CA ARG A 124 -22.77 -12.99 11.03
C ARG A 124 -22.54 -12.74 12.52
N THR A 125 -21.39 -13.18 13.00
CA THR A 125 -20.99 -13.07 14.40
C THR A 125 -19.72 -12.24 14.53
N ARG A 126 -19.64 -11.54 15.66
CA ARG A 126 -18.48 -10.75 16.02
C ARG A 126 -18.11 -11.02 17.47
N THR A 127 -16.87 -11.45 17.69
CA THR A 127 -16.34 -11.68 19.04
C THR A 127 -15.07 -10.87 19.25
N LYS A 128 -14.74 -10.59 20.52
CA LYS A 128 -13.50 -9.90 20.91
C LYS A 128 -12.72 -10.82 21.85
N GLN A 129 -11.46 -11.07 21.52
CA GLN A 129 -10.54 -11.83 22.36
C GLN A 129 -9.29 -11.00 22.65
N GLN A 130 -8.85 -10.98 23.90
CA GLN A 130 -7.52 -10.47 24.23
C GLN A 130 -6.49 -11.50 23.78
N LEU A 131 -5.58 -11.10 22.88
CA LEU A 131 -4.49 -11.98 22.43
C LEU A 131 -3.36 -12.01 23.46
N PHE A 132 -2.93 -10.83 23.92
CA PHE A 132 -1.88 -10.72 24.93
C PHE A 132 -1.83 -9.33 25.57
N VAL A 133 -1.15 -9.25 26.71
CA VAL A 133 -0.74 -7.98 27.34
C VAL A 133 0.76 -7.80 27.13
N ALA A 134 1.17 -6.58 26.82
CA ALA A 134 2.57 -6.19 26.72
C ALA A 134 2.87 -5.01 27.64
N GLU A 135 3.98 -5.10 28.34
CA GLU A 135 4.54 -3.99 29.11
C GLU A 135 5.49 -3.17 28.22
N VAL A 136 5.40 -1.84 28.31
CA VAL A 136 6.23 -0.88 27.59
C VAL A 136 6.86 0.11 28.55
N ASP A 137 8.08 0.55 28.26
CA ASP A 137 8.74 1.59 29.06
C ASP A 137 8.09 2.97 28.84
N GLY A 138 7.47 3.53 29.88
CA GLY A 138 6.80 4.82 29.82
C GLY A 138 5.60 4.81 28.88
N LYS A 139 5.42 5.83 28.04
CA LYS A 139 4.30 5.96 27.07
C LYS A 139 4.66 5.52 25.64
N ARG A 140 5.63 4.61 25.48
CA ARG A 140 6.10 4.22 24.15
C ARG A 140 5.04 3.36 23.43
N PRO A 141 4.78 3.59 22.13
CA PRO A 141 3.84 2.78 21.37
C PRO A 141 4.41 1.38 21.13
N LEU A 142 3.62 0.32 21.34
CA LEU A 142 4.01 -1.08 21.07
C LEU A 142 4.30 -1.38 19.58
N PHE A 143 3.69 -0.57 18.71
CA PHE A 143 3.84 -0.63 17.27
C PHE A 143 4.35 0.73 16.78
N ALA A 144 5.64 1.05 16.93
CA ALA A 144 6.18 2.34 16.52
C ALA A 144 6.15 2.57 14.98
N GLY A 145 5.86 1.53 14.21
CA GLY A 145 5.79 1.54 12.74
C GLY A 145 4.39 1.62 12.13
N LYS A 146 3.31 1.89 12.88
CA LYS A 146 1.89 1.75 12.42
C LYS A 146 1.59 2.32 11.03
N ALA A 147 2.28 3.39 10.62
CA ALA A 147 2.05 4.06 9.34
C ALA A 147 2.63 3.33 8.11
N LYS A 148 3.38 2.24 8.29
CA LYS A 148 3.98 1.46 7.21
C LYS A 148 3.22 0.14 7.06
N ARG A 149 2.38 0.08 6.01
CA ARG A 149 1.61 -1.11 5.63
C ARG A 149 2.52 -2.35 5.59
N GLY A 150 2.01 -3.51 6.03
CA GLY A 150 2.69 -4.81 5.87
C GLY A 150 3.79 -5.14 6.88
N THR A 151 3.86 -4.45 8.03
CA THR A 151 4.87 -4.77 9.08
C THR A 151 4.27 -5.22 10.41
N GLY A 152 2.96 -5.05 10.61
CA GLY A 152 2.27 -5.32 11.87
C GLY A 152 1.78 -6.75 11.99
N ALA A 153 1.14 -7.27 10.95
CA ALA A 153 0.66 -8.64 10.88
C ALA A 153 0.77 -9.25 9.47
N ALA A 154 0.81 -10.57 9.40
CA ALA A 154 0.70 -11.35 8.17
C ALA A 154 -0.03 -12.67 8.45
N ILE A 155 -0.59 -13.28 7.40
CA ILE A 155 -1.30 -14.56 7.47
C ILE A 155 -0.72 -15.54 6.46
N SER A 156 -0.71 -16.83 6.83
CA SER A 156 -0.16 -17.89 5.99
C SER A 156 -1.06 -18.14 4.76
N PRO A 157 -0.52 -18.65 3.65
CA PRO A 157 -1.30 -18.93 2.44
C PRO A 157 -2.54 -19.80 2.68
N SER A 158 -2.44 -20.83 3.53
CA SER A 158 -3.56 -21.69 3.94
C SER A 158 -4.56 -21.01 4.87
N GLY A 159 -4.22 -19.84 5.43
CA GLY A 159 -5.03 -19.15 6.43
C GLY A 159 -4.98 -19.78 7.82
N ASN A 160 -4.13 -20.79 8.06
CA ASN A 160 -4.05 -21.53 9.32
C ASN A 160 -3.29 -20.79 10.42
N TYR A 161 -2.31 -19.95 10.06
CA TYR A 161 -1.50 -19.21 11.01
C TYR A 161 -1.45 -17.74 10.68
N PHE A 162 -1.42 -16.90 11.71
CA PHE A 162 -1.08 -15.49 11.52
C PHE A 162 -0.04 -15.04 12.54
N VAL A 163 0.79 -14.07 12.14
CA VAL A 163 1.83 -13.49 12.97
C VAL A 163 1.49 -12.05 13.30
N ILE A 164 1.81 -11.63 14.53
CA ILE A 164 1.86 -10.22 14.93
C ILE A 164 3.30 -9.87 15.31
N SER A 165 3.86 -8.84 14.68
CA SER A 165 5.16 -8.27 15.03
C SER A 165 5.00 -7.03 15.92
N THR A 166 5.82 -6.94 16.95
CA THR A 166 5.80 -5.82 17.92
C THR A 166 7.20 -5.39 18.32
N ASP A 167 7.35 -4.13 18.70
CA ASP A 167 8.57 -3.67 19.34
C ASP A 167 8.72 -4.34 20.72
N ASN A 168 9.92 -4.80 21.07
CA ASN A 168 10.28 -5.21 22.42
C ASN A 168 10.87 -4.01 23.16
N ILE A 169 9.99 -3.24 23.79
CA ILE A 169 10.33 -1.91 24.33
C ILE A 169 10.89 -2.02 25.74
N LYS A 170 12.08 -2.62 25.87
CA LYS A 170 12.91 -2.54 27.08
C LYS A 170 13.87 -1.36 26.95
N ARG A 171 14.18 -0.72 28.09
CA ARG A 171 15.14 0.40 28.12
C ARG A 171 16.51 -0.10 27.61
N ASN A 172 17.06 0.56 26.61
CA ASN A 172 18.38 0.28 26.00
C ASN A 172 18.54 -1.08 25.29
N LEU A 173 17.43 -1.73 24.90
CA LEU A 173 17.50 -2.89 24.02
C LEU A 173 16.61 -2.63 22.81
N ASN A 174 17.19 -2.72 21.63
CA ASN A 174 16.41 -2.78 20.42
C ASN A 174 16.15 -4.25 20.12
N SER A 175 14.89 -4.65 20.14
CA SER A 175 14.48 -6.03 19.93
C SER A 175 13.03 -6.01 19.45
N TYR A 176 12.62 -7.08 18.79
CA TYR A 176 11.28 -7.26 18.28
C TYR A 176 10.76 -8.62 18.70
N TYR A 177 9.43 -8.74 18.82
CA TYR A 177 8.77 -10.03 19.02
C TYR A 177 7.91 -10.35 17.82
N VAL A 178 8.02 -11.58 17.34
CA VAL A 178 6.96 -12.23 16.58
C VAL A 178 6.14 -13.09 17.54
N ARG A 179 4.82 -13.05 17.38
CA ARG A 179 3.87 -13.96 18.03
C ARG A 179 3.05 -14.61 16.94
N VAL A 180 3.18 -15.93 16.82
CA VAL A 180 2.41 -16.72 15.87
C VAL A 180 1.22 -17.32 16.59
N PHE A 181 0.05 -17.18 15.99
CA PHE A 181 -1.22 -17.66 16.51
C PHE A 181 -1.83 -18.63 15.51
N ASP A 182 -2.51 -19.64 16.04
CA ASP A 182 -3.44 -20.44 15.27
C ASP A 182 -4.63 -19.54 14.88
N ALA A 183 -4.93 -19.47 13.59
CA ALA A 183 -5.91 -18.54 13.07
C ALA A 183 -7.35 -18.94 13.43
N THR A 184 -7.63 -20.18 13.82
CA THR A 184 -9.00 -20.61 14.13
C THR A 184 -9.31 -20.45 15.62
N SER A 185 -8.39 -20.87 16.48
CA SER A 185 -8.53 -20.84 17.95
C SER A 185 -8.04 -19.52 18.57
N LEU A 186 -7.20 -18.75 17.85
CA LEU A 186 -6.45 -17.61 18.37
C LEU A 186 -5.48 -17.97 19.51
N GLU A 187 -5.15 -19.26 19.69
CA GLU A 187 -4.15 -19.69 20.65
C GLU A 187 -2.75 -19.33 20.16
N LEU A 188 -1.89 -18.90 21.08
CA LEU A 188 -0.49 -18.62 20.79
C LEU A 188 0.23 -19.93 20.50
N VAL A 189 0.74 -20.09 19.28
CA VAL A 189 1.59 -21.23 18.88
C VAL A 189 2.97 -21.03 19.48
N TYR A 190 3.63 -19.90 19.16
CA TYR A 190 4.89 -19.54 19.78
C TYR A 190 5.15 -18.04 19.78
N ARG A 191 6.09 -17.63 20.62
CA ARG A 191 6.64 -16.27 20.66
C ARG A 191 8.15 -16.33 20.60
N LYS A 192 8.76 -15.54 19.72
CA LYS A 192 10.21 -15.44 19.59
C LYS A 192 10.65 -13.99 19.54
N SER A 193 11.72 -13.65 20.26
CA SER A 193 12.43 -12.40 20.03
C SER A 193 13.41 -12.54 18.86
N TYR A 194 13.62 -11.45 18.14
CA TYR A 194 14.62 -11.36 17.07
C TYR A 194 15.27 -9.97 17.06
N GLN A 195 16.42 -9.88 16.38
CA GLN A 195 17.22 -8.66 16.26
C GLN A 195 17.51 -8.01 17.62
N GLU A 196 17.85 -8.83 18.63
CA GLU A 196 18.19 -8.37 19.99
C GLU A 196 19.58 -7.73 20.01
N HIS A 197 19.62 -6.40 19.86
CA HIS A 197 20.86 -5.66 19.84
C HIS A 197 20.86 -4.54 20.89
N PRO A 198 21.90 -4.47 21.76
CA PRO A 198 22.04 -3.37 22.70
C PRO A 198 22.40 -2.05 22.01
N GLU A 199 23.06 -2.13 20.84
CA GLU A 199 23.68 -0.97 20.17
C GLU A 199 23.09 -0.68 18.79
N ARG A 200 22.68 -1.71 18.04
CA ARG A 200 22.16 -1.57 16.69
C ARG A 200 20.65 -1.39 16.69
N PHE A 201 20.18 -0.37 15.99
CA PHE A 201 18.77 -0.18 15.74
C PHE A 201 18.34 -1.02 14.53
N PHE A 202 17.17 -1.63 14.61
CA PHE A 202 16.54 -2.42 13.56
C PHE A 202 15.23 -1.71 13.24
N GLN A 203 14.91 -1.57 11.95
CA GLN A 203 13.65 -1.04 11.50
C GLN A 203 12.95 -2.12 10.68
N PRO A 204 11.77 -2.62 11.13
CA PRO A 204 10.94 -3.51 10.34
C PRO A 204 10.61 -2.90 8.98
N ASN A 205 10.59 -3.75 7.97
CA ASN A 205 10.32 -3.36 6.60
C ASN A 205 9.21 -4.19 5.97
N ASP A 206 9.24 -5.51 6.16
CA ASP A 206 8.18 -6.41 5.68
C ASP A 206 8.15 -7.69 6.53
N ILE A 207 7.01 -8.38 6.57
CA ILE A 207 6.83 -9.65 7.28
C ILE A 207 5.90 -10.59 6.52
N SER A 208 6.25 -11.87 6.52
CA SER A 208 5.42 -12.94 5.99
C SER A 208 5.52 -14.19 6.86
N ILE A 209 4.59 -15.12 6.67
CA ILE A 209 4.51 -16.39 7.38
C ILE A 209 4.07 -17.48 6.41
N ASP A 210 4.69 -18.65 6.47
CA ASP A 210 4.30 -19.80 5.66
C ASP A 210 3.37 -20.78 6.41
N ASP A 211 2.95 -21.83 5.70
CA ASP A 211 2.02 -22.83 6.23
C ASP A 211 2.63 -23.77 7.28
N ASP A 212 3.96 -23.74 7.46
CA ASP A 212 4.66 -24.43 8.54
C ASP A 212 4.85 -23.53 9.77
N ALA A 213 4.14 -22.41 9.82
CA ALA A 213 4.27 -21.38 10.84
C ALA A 213 5.69 -20.77 10.93
N THR A 214 6.47 -20.82 9.86
CA THR A 214 7.78 -20.14 9.80
C THR A 214 7.58 -18.69 9.41
N VAL A 215 8.13 -17.78 10.20
CA VAL A 215 8.03 -16.33 9.95
C VAL A 215 9.30 -15.83 9.26
N PHE A 216 9.12 -15.06 8.18
CA PHE A 216 10.18 -14.33 7.52
C PHE A 216 10.03 -12.84 7.80
N ALA A 217 10.99 -12.24 8.52
CA ALA A 217 10.97 -10.83 8.87
C ALA A 217 12.14 -10.09 8.22
N LEU A 218 11.81 -9.14 7.35
CA LEU A 218 12.77 -8.31 6.63
C LEU A 218 12.87 -6.93 7.27
N GLY A 219 14.09 -6.40 7.39
CA GLY A 219 14.27 -5.06 7.90
C GLY A 219 15.67 -4.50 7.73
N LYS A 220 15.81 -3.23 8.13
CA LYS A 220 17.06 -2.48 8.07
C LYS A 220 17.75 -2.54 9.42
N LEU A 221 18.91 -3.19 9.49
CA LEU A 221 19.76 -3.23 10.67
C LEU A 221 20.84 -2.14 10.58
N PHE A 222 20.65 -1.09 11.36
CA PHE A 222 21.51 0.09 11.39
C PHE A 222 22.87 -0.24 11.99
N LYS A 223 23.92 0.30 11.39
CA LYS A 223 25.31 0.09 11.81
C LYS A 223 25.62 0.87 13.09
N ASP A 224 25.15 2.11 13.19
CA ASP A 224 25.34 2.96 14.37
C ASP A 224 24.20 3.99 14.53
N GLY A 225 23.40 3.90 15.59
CA GLY A 225 22.28 4.81 15.85
C GLY A 225 21.11 4.69 14.85
N LYS A 226 20.19 5.66 14.85
CA LYS A 226 18.94 5.60 14.04
C LYS A 226 18.98 6.44 12.76
N ALA A 227 20.07 7.16 12.52
CA ALA A 227 20.19 7.99 11.33
C ALA A 227 20.35 7.08 10.11
N PHE A 228 19.52 7.29 9.10
CA PHE A 228 19.59 6.53 7.85
C PHE A 228 20.95 6.68 7.14
N LYS A 229 21.59 7.83 7.28
CA LYS A 229 22.85 8.19 6.62
C LYS A 229 23.92 8.61 7.64
N LYS A 230 25.16 8.18 7.43
CA LYS A 230 26.35 8.67 8.17
C LYS A 230 27.51 8.91 7.20
N LYS A 231 28.17 10.06 7.33
CA LYS A 231 29.34 10.45 6.51
C LYS A 231 29.17 10.34 4.98
N GLY A 232 27.94 10.37 4.47
CA GLY A 232 27.71 10.22 3.03
C GLY A 232 27.08 8.88 2.64
N GLU A 233 27.16 7.87 3.50
CA GLU A 233 26.82 6.48 3.18
C GLU A 233 25.58 5.98 3.91
N ALA A 234 24.99 4.90 3.40
CA ALA A 234 23.97 4.11 4.07
C ALA A 234 24.49 3.63 5.43
N ASN A 235 23.75 3.95 6.48
CA ASN A 235 24.06 3.52 7.85
C ASN A 235 23.25 2.30 8.27
N TYR A 236 22.87 1.45 7.31
CA TYR A 236 22.14 0.21 7.57
C TYR A 236 22.50 -0.87 6.55
N GLU A 237 22.17 -2.10 6.89
CA GLU A 237 22.17 -3.27 6.01
C GLU A 237 20.77 -3.87 6.04
N PHE A 238 20.34 -4.52 4.96
CA PHE A 238 19.13 -5.33 5.04
C PHE A 238 19.46 -6.69 5.64
N VAL A 239 18.56 -7.18 6.50
CA VAL A 239 18.64 -8.51 7.08
C VAL A 239 17.30 -9.20 6.94
N LEU A 240 17.33 -10.43 6.42
CA LEU A 240 16.20 -11.32 6.40
C LEU A 240 16.34 -12.31 7.55
N ASN A 241 15.31 -12.39 8.39
CA ASN A 241 15.25 -13.30 9.53
C ASN A 241 14.29 -14.43 9.20
N LYS A 242 14.72 -15.68 9.40
CA LYS A 242 13.85 -16.87 9.42
C LYS A 242 13.63 -17.29 10.87
N ILE A 243 12.39 -17.30 11.30
CA ILE A 243 12.02 -17.42 12.71
C ILE A 243 11.03 -18.57 12.87
N THR A 244 11.44 -19.62 13.58
CA THR A 244 10.58 -20.74 13.99
C THR A 244 10.52 -20.82 15.52
N GLU A 245 9.64 -21.66 16.06
CA GLU A 245 9.59 -21.92 17.50
C GLU A 245 10.98 -22.34 18.03
N ALA A 246 11.68 -23.22 17.32
CA ALA A 246 12.97 -23.76 17.74
C ALA A 246 14.16 -22.86 17.39
N LYS A 247 14.18 -22.21 16.22
CA LYS A 247 15.39 -21.58 15.66
C LYS A 247 15.16 -20.13 15.23
N LEU A 248 16.24 -19.35 15.25
CA LEU A 248 16.35 -18.03 14.62
C LEU A 248 17.58 -18.08 13.71
N GLU A 249 17.38 -17.81 12.43
CA GLU A 249 18.43 -17.70 11.43
C GLU A 249 18.33 -16.35 10.74
N GLU A 250 19.46 -15.81 10.31
CA GLU A 250 19.51 -14.54 9.60
C GLU A 250 20.52 -14.58 8.46
N THR A 251 20.23 -13.81 7.42
CA THR A 251 21.15 -13.59 6.30
C THR A 251 21.16 -12.10 5.94
N LEU A 252 22.33 -11.58 5.58
CA LEU A 252 22.47 -10.20 5.15
C LEU A 252 22.14 -10.10 3.66
N ILE A 253 21.32 -9.10 3.33
CA ILE A 253 20.94 -8.77 1.96
C ILE A 253 21.68 -7.50 1.58
N GLY A 254 22.52 -7.60 0.55
CA GLY A 254 23.44 -6.54 0.16
C GLY A 254 23.87 -6.62 -1.29
N LEU A 255 24.14 -5.44 -1.84
CA LEU A 255 24.81 -5.21 -3.12
C LEU A 255 26.25 -4.76 -2.85
N GLU A 256 27.12 -4.88 -3.85
CA GLU A 256 28.55 -4.57 -3.69
C GLU A 256 28.82 -3.06 -3.73
N ASN A 257 28.27 -2.36 -4.72
CA ASN A 257 28.57 -0.96 -4.99
C ASN A 257 27.36 -0.03 -4.75
N GLU A 258 26.17 -0.60 -4.71
CA GLU A 258 24.90 0.12 -4.64
C GLU A 258 24.26 0.05 -3.25
N HIS A 259 23.36 0.99 -2.99
CA HIS A 259 22.56 1.04 -1.79
C HIS A 259 21.17 0.47 -2.04
N ILE A 260 20.75 -0.49 -1.22
CA ILE A 260 19.35 -0.95 -1.22
C ILE A 260 18.50 0.10 -0.50
N GLN A 261 17.49 0.64 -1.19
CA GLN A 261 16.59 1.67 -0.67
C GLN A 261 15.38 1.05 0.02
N SER A 262 14.74 0.07 -0.61
CA SER A 262 13.59 -0.68 -0.10
C SER A 262 13.61 -2.10 -0.67
N LEU A 263 12.93 -3.00 0.03
CA LEU A 263 12.64 -4.37 -0.41
C LEU A 263 11.23 -4.73 0.06
N SER A 264 10.62 -5.73 -0.55
CA SER A 264 9.40 -6.38 -0.10
C SER A 264 9.51 -7.87 -0.38
N ILE A 265 8.85 -8.68 0.44
CA ILE A 265 8.87 -10.13 0.34
C ILE A 265 7.78 -10.56 -0.65
N SER A 266 8.17 -11.43 -1.58
CA SER A 266 7.29 -12.09 -2.54
C SER A 266 7.59 -13.59 -2.49
N GLU A 267 6.69 -14.37 -1.90
CA GLU A 267 6.95 -15.80 -1.64
C GLU A 267 6.48 -16.73 -2.77
N THR A 268 7.28 -17.73 -3.09
CA THR A 268 6.84 -18.96 -3.76
C THR A 268 7.04 -20.15 -2.83
N ASP A 269 6.68 -21.36 -3.27
CA ASP A 269 6.73 -22.56 -2.43
C ASP A 269 8.14 -22.79 -1.82
N ASP A 270 9.20 -22.67 -2.62
CA ASP A 270 10.57 -22.97 -2.24
C ASP A 270 11.47 -21.72 -2.07
N LYS A 271 11.03 -20.55 -2.54
CA LYS A 271 11.86 -19.35 -2.66
C LYS A 271 11.20 -18.10 -2.12
N LEU A 272 12.05 -17.17 -1.68
CA LEU A 272 11.67 -15.79 -1.42
C LEU A 272 12.31 -14.90 -2.47
N PHE A 273 11.49 -14.12 -3.15
CA PHE A 273 11.95 -12.98 -3.92
C PHE A 273 11.89 -11.73 -3.04
N LEU A 274 13.03 -11.11 -2.81
CA LEU A 274 13.12 -9.82 -2.14
C LEU A 274 13.26 -8.74 -3.20
N LEU A 275 12.16 -8.08 -3.52
CA LEU A 275 12.05 -7.16 -4.64
C LEU A 275 11.97 -5.71 -4.15
N GLY A 276 12.63 -4.78 -4.80
CA GLY A 276 12.52 -3.37 -4.44
C GLY A 276 13.44 -2.46 -5.23
N PHE A 277 14.00 -1.43 -4.59
CA PHE A 277 14.76 -0.39 -5.29
C PHE A 277 16.20 -0.27 -4.79
N TYR A 278 17.11 0.10 -5.70
CA TYR A 278 18.49 0.46 -5.38
C TYR A 278 18.85 1.88 -5.81
N SER A 279 19.99 2.36 -5.33
CA SER A 279 20.60 3.66 -5.66
C SER A 279 22.12 3.56 -5.72
N GLU A 280 22.75 4.28 -6.64
CA GLU A 280 24.20 4.48 -6.71
C GLU A 280 24.64 5.72 -5.92
N MET A 281 23.74 6.67 -5.67
CA MET A 281 24.07 7.92 -4.95
C MET A 281 23.86 7.85 -3.44
N ASN A 282 22.66 7.46 -2.97
CA ASN A 282 22.31 7.32 -1.56
C ASN A 282 20.89 6.72 -1.37
N ILE A 283 20.68 6.18 -0.18
CA ILE A 283 19.46 5.53 0.29
C ILE A 283 18.11 6.26 0.18
N SER A 284 18.04 7.57 -0.08
CA SER A 284 16.75 8.26 -0.30
C SER A 284 16.38 8.34 -1.79
N ARG A 285 17.23 7.78 -2.63
CA ARG A 285 17.15 7.86 -4.08
C ARG A 285 16.79 6.50 -4.68
N LEU A 286 16.40 6.52 -5.93
CA LEU A 286 15.96 5.38 -6.72
C LEU A 286 16.58 5.49 -8.11
N LYS A 287 17.54 4.61 -8.41
CA LYS A 287 18.18 4.44 -9.72
C LYS A 287 17.49 3.37 -10.55
N GLY A 288 17.00 2.32 -9.90
CA GLY A 288 16.43 1.16 -10.55
C GLY A 288 15.85 0.14 -9.59
N GLY A 289 15.36 -0.94 -10.16
CA GLY A 289 14.84 -2.09 -9.45
C GLY A 289 15.93 -3.08 -9.06
N CYS A 290 15.76 -3.78 -7.94
CA CYS A 290 16.61 -4.88 -7.50
C CYS A 290 15.77 -6.09 -7.05
N ASN A 291 16.35 -7.27 -7.18
CA ASN A 291 15.75 -8.54 -6.81
C ASN A 291 16.81 -9.46 -6.19
N PHE A 292 16.45 -10.12 -5.10
CA PHE A 292 17.24 -11.17 -4.48
C PHE A 292 16.40 -12.43 -4.40
N GLU A 293 16.91 -13.52 -4.96
CA GLU A 293 16.32 -14.85 -4.80
C GLU A 293 16.99 -15.52 -3.61
N VAL A 294 16.19 -15.93 -2.63
CA VAL A 294 16.64 -16.58 -1.41
C VAL A 294 15.97 -17.94 -1.28
N ASP A 295 16.75 -18.98 -1.01
CA ASP A 295 16.22 -20.30 -0.69
C ASP A 295 15.54 -20.26 0.69
N LYS A 296 14.26 -20.67 0.78
CA LYS A 296 13.50 -20.62 2.04
C LYS A 296 14.09 -21.52 3.12
N ASN A 297 14.76 -22.61 2.74
CA ASN A 297 15.25 -23.62 3.66
C ASN A 297 16.59 -23.23 4.26
N SER A 298 17.59 -22.96 3.41
CA SER A 298 18.96 -22.63 3.81
C SER A 298 19.16 -21.15 4.14
N LEU A 299 18.25 -20.27 3.70
CA LEU A 299 18.39 -18.81 3.77
C LEU A 299 19.57 -18.27 2.94
N GLU A 300 20.08 -19.06 1.99
CA GLU A 300 21.15 -18.65 1.07
C GLU A 300 20.61 -17.74 -0.04
N VAL A 301 21.35 -16.67 -0.34
CA VAL A 301 21.04 -15.79 -1.47
C VAL A 301 21.56 -16.44 -2.76
N VAL A 302 20.64 -17.02 -3.52
CA VAL A 302 20.92 -17.79 -4.74
C VAL A 302 21.24 -16.87 -5.92
N SER A 303 20.53 -15.74 -6.03
CA SER A 303 20.76 -14.78 -7.12
C SER A 303 20.53 -13.34 -6.66
N LYS A 304 21.25 -12.41 -7.30
CA LYS A 304 21.13 -10.96 -7.10
C LYS A 304 21.03 -10.30 -8.47
N LYS A 305 19.96 -9.54 -8.70
CA LYS A 305 19.73 -8.83 -9.97
C LYS A 305 19.47 -7.36 -9.68
N VAL A 306 20.10 -6.48 -10.45
CA VAL A 306 19.85 -5.04 -10.45
C VAL A 306 19.58 -4.58 -11.87
N SER A 307 18.64 -3.66 -12.05
CA SER A 307 18.26 -3.15 -13.36
C SER A 307 17.90 -1.67 -13.24
N PRO A 308 18.61 -0.77 -13.96
CA PRO A 308 18.23 0.65 -14.02
C PRO A 308 16.76 0.81 -14.42
N LEU A 309 16.16 1.93 -14.01
CA LEU A 309 14.82 2.26 -14.49
C LEU A 309 14.81 2.35 -16.04
N PRO A 310 13.83 1.73 -16.71
CA PRO A 310 13.66 1.87 -18.16
C PRO A 310 13.41 3.33 -18.56
N ILE A 311 13.75 3.69 -19.79
CA ILE A 311 13.64 5.08 -20.26
C ILE A 311 12.20 5.57 -20.25
N GLU A 312 11.25 4.66 -20.42
CA GLU A 312 9.80 4.87 -20.43
C GLU A 312 9.32 5.49 -19.12
N VAL A 313 9.92 5.12 -17.97
CA VAL A 313 9.67 5.75 -16.67
C VAL A 313 9.96 7.24 -16.73
N PHE A 314 11.10 7.62 -17.32
CA PHE A 314 11.50 9.02 -17.42
C PHE A 314 10.71 9.78 -18.51
N GLN A 315 10.28 9.09 -19.57
CA GLN A 315 9.39 9.66 -20.58
C GLN A 315 8.02 10.00 -19.98
N ASP A 316 7.43 9.07 -19.23
CA ASP A 316 6.16 9.28 -18.52
C ASP A 316 6.26 10.48 -17.54
N LEU A 317 7.39 10.60 -16.80
CA LEU A 317 7.57 11.65 -15.79
C LEU A 317 8.03 13.00 -16.35
N TYR A 318 8.89 13.03 -17.37
CA TYR A 318 9.59 14.24 -17.82
C TYR A 318 9.40 14.60 -19.30
N GLY A 319 8.85 13.70 -20.12
CA GLY A 319 8.63 13.85 -21.56
C GLY A 319 9.83 13.37 -22.36
N GLU A 320 9.62 13.03 -23.63
CA GLU A 320 10.64 12.41 -24.50
C GLU A 320 11.95 13.21 -24.54
N ASP A 321 11.86 14.52 -24.78
CA ASP A 321 13.02 15.42 -24.90
C ASP A 321 13.91 15.45 -23.64
N ARG A 322 13.31 15.31 -22.46
CA ARG A 322 14.02 15.41 -21.19
C ARG A 322 14.42 14.06 -20.63
N ALA A 323 13.72 13.00 -21.00
CA ALA A 323 13.97 11.65 -20.51
C ALA A 323 15.42 11.22 -20.70
N GLU A 324 15.99 11.47 -21.88
CA GLU A 324 17.37 11.09 -22.19
C GLU A 324 18.41 11.78 -21.28
N ASN A 325 18.13 13.03 -20.89
CA ASN A 325 18.96 13.78 -19.94
C ASN A 325 18.70 13.43 -18.47
N LYS A 326 17.59 12.73 -18.20
CA LYS A 326 17.11 12.38 -16.86
C LYS A 326 17.33 10.93 -16.49
N LYS A 327 17.48 10.01 -17.45
CA LYS A 327 17.63 8.58 -17.21
C LYS A 327 18.83 8.20 -16.33
N ASP A 328 19.86 9.03 -16.36
CA ASP A 328 21.03 8.83 -15.52
C ASP A 328 20.86 9.40 -14.10
N GLN A 329 19.82 10.22 -13.88
CA GLN A 329 19.48 10.78 -12.57
C GLN A 329 18.66 9.79 -11.74
N GLU A 330 18.76 9.93 -10.43
CA GLU A 330 17.97 9.12 -9.52
C GLU A 330 16.75 9.88 -8.99
N LEU A 331 15.60 9.22 -9.09
CA LEU A 331 14.35 9.63 -8.46
C LEU A 331 14.51 9.64 -6.93
N ARG A 332 13.55 10.17 -6.17
CA ARG A 332 13.65 10.29 -4.71
C ARG A 332 12.33 10.08 -4.02
N ASN A 333 12.38 9.65 -2.76
CA ASN A 333 11.22 9.57 -1.87
C ASN A 333 10.09 8.65 -2.34
N PHE A 334 10.40 7.60 -3.09
CA PHE A 334 9.43 6.58 -3.49
C PHE A 334 9.31 5.49 -2.42
N TYR A 335 8.09 5.07 -2.11
CA TYR A 335 7.80 4.00 -1.15
C TYR A 335 6.89 2.98 -1.81
N ILE A 336 7.19 1.69 -1.63
CA ILE A 336 6.38 0.60 -2.19
C ILE A 336 5.03 0.58 -1.49
N ASP A 337 3.95 0.66 -2.26
CA ASP A 337 2.57 0.58 -1.76
C ASP A 337 1.94 -0.77 -2.06
N HIS A 338 2.27 -1.36 -3.22
CA HIS A 338 1.68 -2.61 -3.69
C HIS A 338 2.73 -3.54 -4.26
N VAL A 339 2.64 -4.81 -3.88
CA VAL A 339 3.33 -5.94 -4.51
C VAL A 339 2.25 -6.93 -4.94
N LEU A 340 2.05 -7.07 -6.25
CA LEU A 340 0.98 -7.86 -6.83
C LEU A 340 1.56 -9.01 -7.65
N LYS A 341 0.92 -10.18 -7.61
CA LYS A 341 1.28 -11.33 -8.45
C LYS A 341 0.20 -11.60 -9.47
N ASP A 342 0.61 -11.98 -10.67
CA ASP A 342 -0.31 -12.53 -11.66
C ASP A 342 -0.31 -14.07 -11.63
N GLY A 343 -1.24 -14.68 -12.36
CA GLY A 343 -1.35 -16.14 -12.46
C GLY A 343 -0.18 -16.83 -13.18
N LYS A 344 0.75 -16.06 -13.76
CA LYS A 344 1.96 -16.57 -14.45
C LYS A 344 3.20 -16.49 -13.56
N GLY A 345 3.06 -16.02 -12.32
CA GLY A 345 4.17 -15.85 -11.38
C GLY A 345 4.96 -14.55 -11.58
N ASN A 346 4.52 -13.66 -12.46
CA ASN A 346 5.12 -12.33 -12.57
C ASN A 346 4.75 -11.51 -11.33
N THR A 347 5.65 -10.61 -10.92
CA THR A 347 5.43 -9.71 -9.79
C THR A 347 5.45 -8.25 -10.25
N TYR A 348 4.46 -7.48 -9.85
CA TYR A 348 4.36 -6.05 -10.09
C TYR A 348 4.64 -5.31 -8.79
N ILE A 349 5.50 -4.29 -8.85
CA ILE A 349 5.75 -3.38 -7.73
C ILE A 349 5.27 -2.00 -8.14
N LEU A 350 4.42 -1.41 -7.31
CA LEU A 350 4.00 -0.03 -7.43
C LEU A 350 4.51 0.76 -6.23
N ALA A 351 5.11 1.91 -6.50
CA ALA A 351 5.64 2.79 -5.49
C ALA A 351 5.28 4.26 -5.75
N GLU A 352 4.87 4.98 -4.72
CA GLU A 352 4.46 6.38 -4.81
C GLU A 352 5.51 7.32 -4.20
N GLU A 353 5.74 8.46 -4.86
CA GLU A 353 6.53 9.57 -4.32
C GLU A 353 5.77 10.19 -3.15
N PHE A 354 6.35 10.11 -1.95
CA PHE A 354 5.77 10.69 -0.75
C PHE A 354 6.74 11.62 -0.01
N TYR A 355 6.29 12.83 0.27
CA TYR A 355 7.03 13.77 1.10
C TYR A 355 6.11 14.77 1.81
N ILE A 356 6.62 15.39 2.87
CA ILE A 356 5.90 16.36 3.68
C ILE A 356 6.60 17.70 3.58
N THR A 357 5.84 18.76 3.33
CA THR A 357 6.32 20.14 3.38
C THR A 357 5.61 20.92 4.47
N SER A 358 6.33 21.81 5.15
CA SER A 358 5.76 22.71 6.16
C SER A 358 6.02 24.15 5.77
N THR A 359 4.96 24.95 5.67
CA THR A 359 5.03 26.38 5.31
C THR A 359 4.54 27.24 6.46
N TYR A 360 5.31 28.27 6.81
CA TYR A 360 4.91 29.25 7.82
C TYR A 360 3.92 30.25 7.22
N ALA A 361 2.70 30.29 7.74
CA ALA A 361 1.61 31.14 7.24
C ALA A 361 1.44 32.47 8.01
N GLY A 362 2.37 32.79 8.93
CA GLY A 362 2.27 33.93 9.84
C GLY A 362 1.62 33.59 11.19
N TYR A 363 1.75 34.50 12.18
CA TYR A 363 1.15 34.38 13.52
C TYR A 363 1.42 33.05 14.28
N GLY A 364 2.56 32.39 14.04
CA GLY A 364 2.86 31.11 14.65
C GLY A 364 2.20 29.89 13.97
N ILE A 365 1.47 30.08 12.87
CA ILE A 365 0.77 29.00 12.16
C ILE A 365 1.71 28.33 11.17
N VAL A 366 1.87 27.01 11.31
CA VAL A 366 2.59 26.15 10.36
C VAL A 366 1.57 25.27 9.63
N ILE A 367 1.50 25.40 8.31
CA ILE A 367 0.68 24.54 7.45
C ILE A 367 1.53 23.35 7.04
N THR A 368 1.06 22.14 7.35
CA THR A 368 1.68 20.89 6.90
C THR A 368 0.92 20.35 5.71
N THR A 369 1.64 20.07 4.62
CA THR A 369 1.08 19.50 3.40
C THR A 369 1.78 18.18 3.11
N TYR A 370 0.98 17.14 2.95
CA TYR A 370 1.40 15.83 2.46
C TYR A 370 1.32 15.84 0.95
N HIS A 371 2.28 15.20 0.29
CA HIS A 371 2.32 15.04 -1.16
C HIS A 371 2.41 13.55 -1.45
N TYR A 372 1.45 13.06 -2.24
CA TYR A 372 1.33 11.70 -2.77
C TYR A 372 1.36 11.88 -4.29
N ASP A 373 2.56 11.94 -4.85
CA ASP A 373 2.77 12.47 -6.19
C ASP A 373 2.93 11.34 -7.21
N ASP A 374 4.06 11.28 -7.89
CA ASP A 374 4.31 10.39 -9.01
C ASP A 374 4.28 8.91 -8.57
N ILE A 375 3.86 7.99 -9.44
CA ILE A 375 3.90 6.54 -9.19
C ILE A 375 4.87 5.88 -10.16
N VAL A 376 5.75 5.01 -9.66
CA VAL A 376 6.61 4.13 -10.45
C VAL A 376 6.05 2.71 -10.41
N ILE A 377 6.00 2.06 -11.57
CA ILE A 377 5.48 0.71 -11.76
C ILE A 377 6.57 -0.13 -12.41
N LEU A 378 6.96 -1.24 -11.78
CA LEU A 378 7.90 -2.21 -12.34
C LEU A 378 7.24 -3.58 -12.43
N LYS A 379 7.37 -4.26 -13.58
CA LYS A 379 6.97 -5.66 -13.75
C LYS A 379 8.20 -6.54 -13.80
N TYR A 380 8.23 -7.58 -12.98
CA TYR A 380 9.23 -8.64 -12.98
C TYR A 380 8.61 -9.94 -13.50
N ASN A 381 9.33 -10.66 -14.35
CA ASN A 381 8.89 -11.98 -14.78
C ASN A 381 9.03 -13.02 -13.65
N ALA A 382 8.52 -14.23 -13.85
CA ALA A 382 8.62 -15.33 -12.87
C ALA A 382 10.07 -15.74 -12.51
N GLN A 383 11.06 -15.36 -13.32
CA GLN A 383 12.49 -15.54 -13.05
C GLN A 383 13.10 -14.34 -12.31
N GLY A 384 12.27 -13.37 -11.93
CA GLY A 384 12.67 -12.17 -11.20
C GLY A 384 13.50 -11.19 -12.02
N GLU A 385 13.34 -11.16 -13.33
CA GLU A 385 13.97 -10.20 -14.25
C GLU A 385 13.01 -9.07 -14.56
N LEU A 386 13.53 -7.83 -14.64
CA LEU A 386 12.73 -6.67 -14.98
C LEU A 386 12.26 -6.77 -16.44
N ALA A 387 10.95 -6.93 -16.64
CA ALA A 387 10.33 -7.03 -17.96
C ALA A 387 10.08 -5.64 -18.57
N TRP A 388 9.48 -4.73 -17.80
CA TRP A 388 9.27 -3.34 -18.18
C TRP A 388 9.07 -2.44 -16.95
N GLY A 389 9.12 -1.13 -17.17
CA GLY A 389 8.86 -0.12 -16.15
C GLY A 389 8.11 1.07 -16.74
N ARG A 390 7.11 1.57 -16.02
CA ARG A 390 6.26 2.71 -16.39
C ARG A 390 6.10 3.67 -15.22
N SER A 391 5.51 4.83 -15.46
CA SER A 391 5.15 5.75 -14.39
C SER A 391 3.87 6.53 -14.63
N ILE A 392 3.31 7.09 -13.56
CA ILE A 392 2.16 7.98 -13.59
C ILE A 392 2.62 9.35 -13.10
N PHE A 393 2.57 10.36 -13.98
CA PHE A 393 2.86 11.75 -13.61
C PHE A 393 1.68 12.35 -12.84
N LYS A 394 1.74 12.29 -11.51
CA LYS A 394 0.60 12.53 -10.63
C LYS A 394 0.93 13.59 -9.57
N ARG A 395 -0.08 14.35 -9.13
CA ARG A 395 0.02 15.29 -8.00
C ARG A 395 -1.24 15.25 -7.13
N GLU A 396 -1.11 14.80 -5.89
CA GLU A 396 -2.22 14.74 -4.92
C GLU A 396 -1.74 14.99 -3.49
N THR A 397 -2.67 15.33 -2.60
CA THR A 397 -2.38 15.62 -1.17
C THR A 397 -2.96 14.60 -0.20
N PHE A 398 -3.51 13.51 -0.73
CA PHE A 398 -4.08 12.39 0.03
C PHE A 398 -3.85 11.08 -0.75
N PRO A 399 -3.86 9.91 -0.07
CA PRO A 399 -3.80 8.61 -0.74
C PRO A 399 -4.98 8.46 -1.71
N SER A 400 -4.70 8.31 -3.00
CA SER A 400 -5.74 8.47 -4.02
C SER A 400 -5.86 7.31 -5.01
N TYR A 401 -5.08 6.24 -4.82
CA TYR A 401 -5.05 5.11 -5.75
C TYR A 401 -5.05 3.74 -5.08
N ASN A 402 -5.38 2.73 -5.87
CA ASN A 402 -5.19 1.31 -5.56
C ASN A 402 -4.98 0.55 -6.88
N ALA A 403 -4.43 -0.65 -6.82
CA ALA A 403 -4.08 -1.42 -8.00
C ALA A 403 -4.43 -2.90 -7.86
N PHE A 404 -4.75 -3.54 -8.97
CA PHE A 404 -5.05 -4.97 -9.06
C PHE A 404 -4.72 -5.52 -10.43
N ILE A 405 -4.58 -6.85 -10.54
CA ILE A 405 -4.36 -7.55 -11.80
C ILE A 405 -5.65 -8.24 -12.21
N LYS A 406 -6.11 -8.00 -13.45
CA LYS A 406 -7.25 -8.68 -14.06
C LYS A 406 -6.87 -9.09 -15.47
N GLU A 407 -7.08 -10.36 -15.83
CA GLU A 407 -6.83 -10.87 -17.19
C GLU A 407 -5.42 -10.53 -17.73
N ASP A 408 -4.39 -10.66 -16.88
CA ASP A 408 -2.99 -10.28 -17.14
C ASP A 408 -2.70 -8.77 -17.33
N SER A 409 -3.72 -7.92 -17.30
CA SER A 409 -3.58 -6.46 -17.28
C SER A 409 -3.46 -5.94 -15.85
N LEU A 410 -2.61 -4.93 -15.66
CA LEU A 410 -2.55 -4.16 -14.41
C LEU A 410 -3.51 -2.98 -14.50
N HIS A 411 -4.44 -2.91 -13.57
CA HIS A 411 -5.35 -1.77 -13.41
C HIS A 411 -4.88 -0.90 -12.24
N VAL A 412 -4.76 0.40 -12.48
CA VAL A 412 -4.46 1.41 -11.45
C VAL A 412 -5.61 2.39 -11.36
N LEU A 413 -6.44 2.23 -10.32
CA LEU A 413 -7.59 3.08 -10.08
C LEU A 413 -7.18 4.32 -9.31
N LEU A 414 -7.56 5.49 -9.80
CA LEU A 414 -7.01 6.77 -9.38
C LEU A 414 -8.07 7.86 -9.41
N ASN A 415 -8.24 8.55 -8.28
CA ASN A 415 -8.92 9.85 -8.28
C ASN A 415 -7.96 10.97 -8.66
N THR A 416 -8.33 11.76 -9.65
CA THR A 416 -7.54 12.89 -10.15
C THR A 416 -8.45 14.02 -10.65
N GLY A 417 -7.90 15.07 -11.25
CA GLY A 417 -8.65 16.11 -11.96
C GLY A 417 -9.64 15.52 -12.97
N LYS A 418 -10.78 16.18 -13.15
CA LYS A 418 -11.84 15.77 -14.07
C LYS A 418 -11.34 15.48 -15.48
N SER A 419 -10.33 16.20 -15.96
CA SER A 419 -9.65 15.96 -17.22
C SER A 419 -8.17 15.69 -16.99
N LEU A 420 -7.66 14.62 -17.60
CA LEU A 420 -6.22 14.42 -17.70
C LEU A 420 -5.62 15.52 -18.56
N THR A 421 -4.50 16.10 -18.12
CA THR A 421 -3.86 17.20 -18.83
C THR A 421 -2.74 16.67 -19.71
N GLU A 422 -2.97 16.67 -21.03
CA GLU A 422 -1.88 16.44 -22.00
C GLU A 422 -0.93 17.64 -21.99
N LYS A 423 0.37 17.35 -21.95
CA LYS A 423 1.43 18.34 -22.02
C LYS A 423 1.95 18.42 -23.45
N ASN A 424 2.49 19.57 -23.81
CA ASN A 424 3.12 19.78 -25.13
C ASN A 424 4.30 18.82 -25.41
N ASP A 425 4.82 18.17 -24.37
CA ASP A 425 5.90 17.17 -24.44
C ASP A 425 5.38 15.71 -24.47
N GLY A 426 4.10 15.51 -24.80
CA GLY A 426 3.46 14.21 -24.95
C GLY A 426 3.00 13.54 -23.65
N ARG A 427 3.34 14.10 -22.49
CA ARG A 427 2.95 13.50 -21.20
C ARG A 427 1.48 13.70 -20.86
N THR A 428 0.93 12.70 -20.18
CA THR A 428 -0.36 12.78 -19.52
C THR A 428 -0.18 13.06 -18.03
N LYS A 429 -0.62 14.24 -17.56
CA LYS A 429 -0.59 14.60 -16.14
C LYS A 429 -1.93 14.29 -15.47
N ALA A 430 -1.88 13.50 -14.41
CA ALA A 430 -2.97 13.25 -13.49
C ALA A 430 -2.90 14.21 -12.29
N SER A 431 -3.53 15.37 -12.39
CA SER A 431 -3.63 16.29 -11.26
C SER A 431 -4.87 17.16 -11.34
N LYS A 432 -5.44 17.49 -10.19
CA LYS A 432 -6.56 18.43 -10.10
C LYS A 432 -6.13 19.89 -10.32
N GLY A 433 -6.82 20.60 -11.20
CA GLY A 433 -6.73 22.06 -11.35
C GLY A 433 -7.37 22.84 -10.19
N PHE A 434 -7.03 24.12 -10.04
CA PHE A 434 -7.40 24.96 -8.88
C PHE A 434 -8.92 25.08 -8.62
N PHE A 435 -9.74 24.99 -9.66
CA PHE A 435 -11.22 25.01 -9.56
C PHE A 435 -11.87 23.76 -10.19
N GLU A 436 -11.04 22.78 -10.51
CA GLU A 436 -11.52 21.58 -11.19
C GLU A 436 -12.28 20.69 -10.20
N SER A 437 -13.28 19.97 -10.68
CA SER A 437 -13.78 18.79 -9.96
C SER A 437 -12.81 17.62 -10.18
N THR A 438 -13.11 16.48 -9.57
CA THR A 438 -12.29 15.27 -9.75
C THR A 438 -13.08 14.22 -10.51
N ALA A 439 -12.38 13.29 -11.14
CA ALA A 439 -12.96 12.08 -11.73
C ALA A 439 -12.16 10.85 -11.27
N LEU A 440 -12.83 9.71 -11.31
CA LEU A 440 -12.23 8.40 -11.10
C LEU A 440 -11.82 7.83 -12.46
N TYR A 441 -10.57 7.39 -12.55
CA TYR A 441 -10.00 6.78 -13.74
C TYR A 441 -9.46 5.38 -13.43
N ASP A 442 -9.40 4.55 -14.46
CA ASP A 442 -8.64 3.32 -14.54
C ASP A 442 -7.51 3.49 -15.55
N PHE A 443 -6.28 3.38 -15.06
CA PHE A 443 -5.08 3.38 -15.90
C PHE A 443 -4.70 1.92 -16.10
N GLU A 444 -5.09 1.37 -17.25
CA GLU A 444 -4.91 -0.05 -17.57
C GLU A 444 -3.61 -0.23 -18.35
N TYR A 445 -2.73 -1.08 -17.85
CA TYR A 445 -1.47 -1.46 -18.47
C TYR A 445 -1.55 -2.89 -19.00
N SER A 446 -1.27 -3.05 -20.29
CA SER A 446 -1.19 -4.35 -20.95
C SER A 446 -0.05 -5.21 -20.38
N PRO A 447 0.01 -6.52 -20.69
CA PRO A 447 1.12 -7.38 -20.29
C PRO A 447 2.51 -6.86 -20.71
N ASP A 448 2.58 -6.11 -21.81
CA ASP A 448 3.80 -5.50 -22.36
C ASP A 448 4.05 -4.07 -21.86
N GLY A 449 3.15 -3.56 -21.01
CA GLY A 449 3.29 -2.27 -20.35
C GLY A 449 2.76 -1.10 -21.16
N GLU A 450 1.96 -1.29 -22.21
CA GLU A 450 1.26 -0.21 -22.91
C GLU A 450 0.08 0.29 -22.06
N VAL A 451 -0.18 1.60 -22.03
CA VAL A 451 -1.19 2.19 -21.13
C VAL A 451 -2.41 2.70 -21.89
N SER A 452 -3.60 2.47 -21.33
CA SER A 452 -4.84 3.14 -21.70
C SER A 452 -5.43 3.91 -20.51
N TYR A 453 -5.97 5.09 -20.79
CA TYR A 453 -6.53 5.98 -19.76
C TYR A 453 -8.06 6.00 -19.85
N ASN A 454 -8.71 5.28 -18.96
CA ASN A 454 -10.15 5.06 -19.03
C ASN A 454 -10.86 5.85 -17.93
N LYS A 455 -11.68 6.83 -18.31
CA LYS A 455 -12.51 7.56 -17.34
C LYS A 455 -13.67 6.67 -16.92
N ILE A 456 -13.81 6.41 -15.62
CA ILE A 456 -14.95 5.66 -15.07
C ILE A 456 -16.12 6.62 -14.85
N GLN A 457 -15.89 7.70 -14.09
CA GLN A 457 -16.93 8.72 -13.85
C GLN A 457 -16.36 10.02 -13.31
N ASP A 458 -17.15 11.09 -13.43
CA ASP A 458 -16.94 12.32 -12.66
C ASP A 458 -17.40 12.13 -11.20
N ASN A 459 -16.59 12.58 -10.24
CA ASN A 459 -16.96 12.53 -8.83
C ASN A 459 -17.99 13.61 -8.48
N LYS A 460 -19.03 13.20 -7.75
CA LYS A 460 -20.04 14.07 -7.13
C LYS A 460 -20.08 13.80 -5.62
N LYS A 461 -20.79 14.62 -4.85
CA LYS A 461 -20.74 14.60 -3.38
C LYS A 461 -20.97 13.21 -2.76
N ASN A 462 -22.08 12.54 -3.11
CA ASN A 462 -22.43 11.21 -2.57
C ASN A 462 -21.87 10.06 -3.40
N THR A 463 -21.34 10.34 -4.60
CA THR A 463 -20.83 9.34 -5.55
C THR A 463 -19.32 9.45 -5.74
N LYS A 464 -18.59 10.00 -4.77
CA LYS A 464 -17.13 10.02 -4.78
C LYS A 464 -16.61 8.75 -4.13
N TYR A 465 -15.99 7.88 -4.93
CA TYR A 465 -15.41 6.62 -4.47
C TYR A 465 -13.95 6.77 -4.11
N PHE A 466 -13.47 5.92 -3.19
CA PHE A 466 -12.10 5.98 -2.68
C PHE A 466 -11.39 4.64 -2.96
N PRO A 467 -10.69 4.51 -4.10
CA PRO A 467 -10.08 3.24 -4.50
C PRO A 467 -9.04 2.76 -3.49
N ALA A 468 -8.35 3.68 -2.80
CA ALA A 468 -7.34 3.36 -1.78
C ALA A 468 -7.82 2.43 -0.64
N ASN A 469 -9.14 2.33 -0.44
CA ASN A 469 -9.78 1.47 0.56
C ASN A 469 -10.56 0.29 -0.07
N GLY A 470 -10.42 0.09 -1.38
CA GLY A 470 -11.09 -0.97 -2.12
C GLY A 470 -10.43 -2.34 -1.96
N THR A 471 -11.16 -3.37 -2.36
CA THR A 471 -10.71 -4.77 -2.39
C THR A 471 -10.89 -5.35 -3.79
N TYR A 472 -10.06 -6.29 -4.20
CA TYR A 472 -10.18 -7.00 -5.48
C TYR A 472 -10.25 -8.50 -5.26
N GLU A 473 -11.41 -9.09 -5.49
CA GLU A 473 -11.67 -10.52 -5.27
C GLU A 473 -12.67 -11.01 -6.32
N ASN A 474 -12.60 -12.28 -6.71
CA ASN A 474 -13.53 -12.88 -7.68
C ASN A 474 -13.65 -12.12 -9.01
N ASN A 475 -12.55 -11.51 -9.48
CA ASN A 475 -12.50 -10.61 -10.64
C ASN A 475 -13.33 -9.32 -10.50
N ILE A 476 -13.65 -8.90 -9.27
CA ILE A 476 -14.42 -7.69 -9.00
C ILE A 476 -13.59 -6.77 -8.10
N PHE A 477 -13.33 -5.55 -8.57
CA PHE A 477 -12.85 -4.50 -7.69
C PHE A 477 -14.04 -3.79 -7.05
N LEU A 478 -14.09 -3.79 -5.72
CA LEU A 478 -15.17 -3.19 -4.95
C LEU A 478 -14.62 -2.05 -4.09
N MET A 479 -15.29 -0.89 -4.13
CA MET A 479 -14.96 0.26 -3.29
C MET A 479 -16.20 1.01 -2.86
N MET A 480 -16.13 1.61 -1.68
CA MET A 480 -17.23 2.38 -1.10
C MET A 480 -17.13 3.86 -1.47
N SER A 481 -18.28 4.50 -1.65
CA SER A 481 -18.36 5.96 -1.71
C SER A 481 -18.08 6.57 -0.34
N GLY A 482 -17.61 7.81 -0.33
CA GLY A 482 -17.53 8.62 0.88
C GLY A 482 -18.45 9.84 0.81
N GLY A 483 -18.55 10.53 1.93
CA GLY A 483 -19.31 11.77 2.06
C GLY A 483 -20.77 11.55 2.46
N GLY A 484 -21.14 12.07 3.63
CA GLY A 484 -22.51 11.98 4.15
C GLY A 484 -22.83 10.66 4.84
N LYS A 485 -24.09 10.51 5.25
CA LYS A 485 -24.61 9.28 5.86
C LYS A 485 -25.02 8.26 4.80
N GLU A 486 -25.44 8.69 3.63
CA GLU A 486 -25.80 7.77 2.55
C GLU A 486 -24.54 7.34 1.80
N ARG A 487 -24.28 6.03 1.75
CA ARG A 487 -23.11 5.43 1.10
C ARG A 487 -23.56 4.37 0.10
N GLN A 488 -22.69 4.03 -0.84
CA GLN A 488 -22.93 3.03 -1.88
C GLN A 488 -21.62 2.36 -2.28
N PHE A 489 -21.69 1.18 -2.88
CA PHE A 489 -20.54 0.51 -3.46
C PHE A 489 -20.51 0.66 -4.97
N MET A 490 -19.30 0.81 -5.51
CA MET A 490 -19.01 0.63 -6.93
C MET A 490 -18.30 -0.71 -7.09
N LEU A 491 -18.77 -1.50 -8.06
CA LEU A 491 -18.22 -2.77 -8.47
C LEU A 491 -17.71 -2.61 -9.90
N LEU A 492 -16.43 -2.88 -10.11
CA LEU A 492 -15.78 -2.90 -11.41
C LEU A 492 -15.47 -4.34 -11.78
N LYS A 493 -16.15 -4.86 -12.80
CA LYS A 493 -16.11 -6.28 -13.19
C LYS A 493 -15.36 -6.54 -14.48
#